data_AF-A0ABD3CA96-F1
#
_entry.id   AF-A0ABD3CA96-F1
#
_cell.length_a   1.000
_cell.length_b   1.000
_cell.length_c   1.000
_cell.angle_alpha   90.00
_cell.angle_beta   90.00
_cell.angle_gamma   90.00
#
_symmetry.space_group_name_H-M   'P 1'
#
loop_
_entity.id
_entity.type
_entity.pdbx_description
1 polymer ?
#
loop_
_entity_poly.entity_id
_entity_poly.type
_entity_poly.pdbx_seq_one_letter_code
_entity_poly.pdbx_strand_id
1 'polypeptide(L)'
;MQWYAFSKEANDSHIPSTRNKNKVLEAYGDWCDEVVRTIVNTEEHMIIRRPIHDIDMLHTWGKGRVILLGDAAHAMLPSLGQGGSLAIEDCYWLVTELRNQVEKNPLSLVSLEDLTMVFRRFEKKSRFRVSTMHSICRITSALTSFYSTHLNISPLPFFNHSAIKVKHPSFILSSTLLKFVLPKLKNELIA
;
A
#
# COMPACT_ATOMS: atom_id res chain seq x y z
N MET A 1 10.38 5.45 -20.65
CA MET A 1 9.44 4.52 -19.99
C MET A 1 9.94 4.26 -18.58
N GLN A 2 9.08 4.28 -17.58
CA GLN A 2 9.44 4.04 -16.17
C GLN A 2 8.83 2.71 -15.72
N TRP A 3 9.57 1.92 -14.95
CA TRP A 3 9.12 0.66 -14.38
C TRP A 3 9.48 0.58 -12.89
N TYR A 4 8.74 -0.24 -12.16
CA TYR A 4 8.93 -0.47 -10.74
C TYR A 4 8.89 -1.97 -10.46
N ALA A 5 9.69 -2.40 -9.49
CA ALA A 5 9.75 -3.78 -9.03
C ALA A 5 9.82 -3.78 -7.49
N PHE A 6 9.23 -4.80 -6.87
CA PHE A 6 9.11 -4.90 -5.41
C PHE A 6 9.65 -6.23 -4.93
N SER A 7 10.73 -6.19 -4.16
CA SER A 7 11.30 -7.37 -3.52
C SER A 7 11.23 -7.23 -2.00
N LYS A 8 10.83 -8.30 -1.32
CA LYS A 8 10.85 -8.36 0.14
C LYS A 8 12.29 -8.65 0.59
N GLU A 9 12.88 -7.72 1.33
CA GLU A 9 14.22 -7.86 1.89
C GLU A 9 14.22 -7.69 3.42
N ALA A 10 15.26 -8.17 4.09
CA ALA A 10 15.43 -7.99 5.52
C ALA A 10 15.78 -6.52 5.86
N ASN A 11 15.29 -6.02 6.99
CA ASN A 11 15.37 -4.62 7.40
C ASN A 11 16.81 -4.06 7.52
N ASP A 12 17.81 -4.90 7.79
CA ASP A 12 19.22 -4.49 8.02
C ASP A 12 20.12 -4.61 6.79
N SER A 13 19.55 -4.75 5.60
CA SER A 13 20.34 -4.81 4.37
C SER A 13 20.92 -3.43 4.03
N HIS A 14 22.10 -3.12 4.59
CA HIS A 14 22.93 -2.00 4.16
C HIS A 14 23.01 -2.04 2.63
N ILE A 15 22.43 -1.05 1.95
CA ILE A 15 22.25 -1.11 0.49
C ILE A 15 23.56 -0.67 -0.17
N PRO A 16 24.37 -1.58 -0.75
CA PRO A 16 25.48 -1.13 -1.58
C PRO A 16 24.86 -0.62 -2.88
N SER A 17 25.32 0.53 -3.38
CA SER A 17 24.81 1.18 -4.60
C SER A 17 25.20 0.46 -5.90
N THR A 18 25.72 -0.77 -5.80
CA THR A 18 26.33 -1.49 -6.91
C THR A 18 25.58 -2.77 -7.20
N ARG A 19 25.24 -3.01 -8.48
CA ARG A 19 24.71 -4.26 -9.04
C ARG A 19 23.20 -4.46 -8.89
N ASN A 20 22.43 -3.39 -8.91
CA ASN A 20 20.96 -3.40 -8.88
C ASN A 20 20.36 -4.17 -10.06
N LYS A 21 20.92 -4.09 -11.28
CA LYS A 21 20.39 -4.86 -12.42
C LYS A 21 20.41 -6.35 -12.16
N ASN A 22 21.52 -6.88 -11.63
CA ASN A 22 21.63 -8.32 -11.38
C ASN A 22 20.63 -8.77 -10.30
N LYS A 23 20.44 -8.00 -9.24
CA LYS A 23 19.42 -8.33 -8.22
C LYS A 23 18.02 -8.38 -8.80
N VAL A 24 17.68 -7.44 -9.69
CA VAL A 24 16.38 -7.45 -10.36
C VAL A 24 16.29 -8.65 -11.33
N LEU A 25 17.36 -9.00 -12.05
CA LEU A 25 17.38 -10.20 -12.89
C LEU A 25 17.31 -11.51 -12.09
N GLU A 26 17.90 -11.57 -10.90
CA GLU A 26 17.77 -12.73 -10.00
C GLU A 26 16.32 -12.90 -9.52
N ALA A 27 15.61 -11.81 -9.27
CA ALA A 27 14.22 -11.85 -8.84
C ALA A 27 13.20 -12.05 -9.98
N TYR A 28 13.50 -11.52 -11.18
CA TYR A 28 12.53 -11.41 -12.29
C TYR A 28 13.01 -12.03 -13.61
N GLY A 29 14.17 -12.68 -13.65
CA GLY A 29 14.77 -13.22 -14.88
C GLY A 29 13.94 -14.32 -15.55
N ASP A 30 13.06 -14.98 -14.80
CA ASP A 30 12.16 -16.03 -15.30
C ASP A 30 10.78 -15.52 -15.75
N TRP A 31 10.56 -14.19 -15.74
CA TRP A 31 9.33 -13.57 -16.21
C TRP A 31 9.29 -13.52 -17.75
N CYS A 32 8.23 -12.94 -18.33
CA CYS A 32 8.10 -12.86 -19.78
C CYS A 32 9.21 -12.01 -20.42
N ASP A 33 9.50 -12.29 -21.69
CA ASP A 33 10.61 -11.70 -22.44
C ASP A 33 10.56 -10.17 -22.44
N GLU A 34 9.37 -9.56 -22.40
CA GLU A 34 9.20 -8.11 -22.33
C GLU A 34 9.74 -7.51 -21.03
N VAL A 35 9.52 -8.18 -19.89
CA VAL A 35 10.04 -7.75 -18.58
C VAL A 35 11.56 -7.88 -18.57
N VAL A 36 12.07 -9.05 -18.99
CA VAL A 36 13.52 -9.30 -19.05
C VAL A 36 14.22 -8.30 -19.98
N ARG A 37 13.66 -8.07 -21.18
CA ARG A 37 14.19 -7.10 -22.15
C ARG A 37 14.18 -5.68 -21.60
N THR A 38 13.15 -5.31 -20.85
CA THR A 38 13.07 -3.99 -20.18
C THR A 38 14.19 -3.81 -19.16
N ILE A 39 14.45 -4.84 -18.33
CA ILE A 39 15.52 -4.81 -17.32
C ILE A 39 16.90 -4.76 -17.98
N VAL A 40 17.16 -5.61 -18.99
CA VAL A 40 18.45 -5.67 -19.70
C VAL A 40 18.77 -4.33 -20.37
N ASN A 41 17.79 -3.71 -21.02
CA ASN A 41 17.95 -2.44 -21.73
C ASN A 41 17.98 -1.20 -20.81
N THR A 42 17.65 -1.32 -19.53
CA THR A 42 17.75 -0.21 -18.58
C THR A 42 19.20 -0.09 -18.10
N GLU A 43 19.84 1.06 -18.24
CA GLU A 43 21.22 1.24 -17.75
C GLU A 43 21.32 1.07 -16.22
N GLU A 44 22.42 0.50 -15.72
CA GLU A 44 22.60 0.18 -14.29
C GLU A 44 22.35 1.39 -13.39
N HIS A 45 22.90 2.55 -13.76
CA HIS A 45 22.79 3.79 -12.99
C HIS A 45 21.36 4.36 -12.95
N MET A 46 20.48 3.92 -13.85
CA MET A 46 19.07 4.29 -13.89
C MET A 46 18.20 3.41 -12.99
N ILE A 47 18.72 2.28 -12.52
CA ILE A 47 18.00 1.38 -11.61
C ILE A 47 18.23 1.84 -10.17
N ILE A 48 17.24 2.56 -9.64
CA ILE A 48 17.28 3.11 -8.29
C ILE A 48 16.55 2.16 -7.34
N ARG A 49 17.25 1.71 -6.31
CA ARG A 49 16.67 0.94 -5.22
C ARG A 49 16.29 1.88 -4.07
N ARG A 50 15.04 1.79 -3.60
CA ARG A 50 14.57 2.52 -2.41
C ARG A 50 13.88 1.57 -1.45
N PRO A 51 14.19 1.63 -0.15
CA PRO A 51 13.43 0.89 0.84
C PRO A 51 12.02 1.48 0.94
N ILE A 52 11.05 0.61 1.18
CA ILE A 52 9.64 0.97 1.36
C ILE A 52 9.25 0.47 2.74
N HIS A 53 8.77 1.38 3.58
CA HIS A 53 8.33 1.09 4.94
C HIS A 53 6.91 1.58 5.13
N ASP A 54 6.14 0.83 5.92
CA ASP A 54 4.91 1.31 6.53
C ASP A 54 5.11 1.53 8.04
N ILE A 55 4.10 2.03 8.71
CA ILE A 55 4.10 2.19 10.17
C ILE A 55 2.95 1.41 10.78
N ASP A 56 3.11 0.95 12.03
CA ASP A 56 1.96 0.44 12.77
C ASP A 56 1.00 1.57 13.13
N MET A 57 -0.29 1.23 13.14
CA MET A 57 -1.34 2.22 13.34
C MET A 57 -1.26 2.85 14.74
N LEU A 58 -0.98 4.16 14.77
CA LEU A 58 -0.86 4.91 16.02
C LEU A 58 -2.18 4.91 16.81
N HIS A 59 -2.09 4.82 18.15
CA HIS A 59 -3.26 4.87 19.02
C HIS A 59 -3.90 6.26 19.08
N THR A 60 -3.10 7.31 19.02
CA THR A 60 -3.54 8.71 19.00
C THR A 60 -2.78 9.48 17.92
N TRP A 61 -3.46 10.31 17.15
CA TRP A 61 -2.88 11.13 16.10
C TRP A 61 -2.73 12.60 16.53
N GLY A 62 -3.54 13.04 17.51
CA GLY A 62 -3.48 14.38 18.10
C GLY A 62 -2.98 14.42 19.53
N LYS A 63 -2.24 15.48 19.87
CA LYS A 63 -1.91 15.87 21.25
C LYS A 63 -1.77 17.39 21.38
N GLY A 64 -2.50 17.98 22.32
CA GLY A 64 -2.48 19.43 22.54
C GLY A 64 -2.99 20.18 21.31
N ARG A 65 -2.13 20.97 20.67
CA ARG A 65 -2.46 21.75 19.46
C ARG A 65 -1.88 21.13 18.17
N VAL A 66 -1.37 19.91 18.24
CA VAL A 66 -0.71 19.23 17.11
C VAL A 66 -1.51 17.99 16.75
N ILE A 67 -1.71 17.77 15.45
CA ILE A 67 -2.32 16.55 14.91
C ILE A 67 -1.57 16.07 13.67
N LEU A 68 -1.43 14.76 13.54
CA LEU A 68 -0.87 14.07 12.39
C LEU A 68 -1.98 13.71 11.39
N LEU A 69 -1.65 13.75 10.10
CA LEU A 69 -2.49 13.28 9.00
C LEU A 69 -1.62 12.75 7.85
N GLY A 70 -2.22 12.00 6.93
CA GLY A 70 -1.48 11.40 5.81
C GLY A 70 -0.38 10.45 6.29
N ASP A 71 0.74 10.38 5.56
CA ASP A 71 1.86 9.49 5.87
C ASP A 71 2.42 9.68 7.30
N ALA A 72 2.33 10.88 7.87
CA ALA A 72 2.75 11.12 9.25
C ALA A 72 1.90 10.36 10.28
N ALA A 73 0.63 10.09 9.97
CA ALA A 73 -0.29 9.34 10.83
C ALA A 73 -0.41 7.86 10.43
N HIS A 74 -0.27 7.55 9.14
CA HIS A 74 -0.62 6.23 8.59
C HIS A 74 0.15 5.84 7.31
N ALA A 75 1.45 6.17 7.21
CA ALA A 75 2.29 5.68 6.11
C ALA A 75 2.09 4.18 5.85
N MET A 76 1.83 3.83 4.58
CA MET A 76 1.44 2.48 4.17
C MET A 76 2.20 2.01 2.95
N LEU A 77 2.20 0.69 2.73
CA LEU A 77 2.76 0.10 1.52
C LEU A 77 2.02 0.62 0.26
N PRO A 78 2.74 0.92 -0.83
CA PRO A 78 2.16 1.57 -2.01
C PRO A 78 1.33 0.62 -2.89
N SER A 79 1.05 -0.60 -2.43
CA SER A 79 0.44 -1.68 -3.22
C SER A 79 -0.91 -1.31 -3.88
N LEU A 80 -1.65 -0.36 -3.30
CA LEU A 80 -2.92 0.13 -3.86
C LEU A 80 -2.88 1.60 -4.30
N GLY A 81 -1.78 2.31 -4.08
CA GLY A 81 -1.67 3.74 -4.41
C GLY A 81 -2.66 4.65 -3.66
N GLN A 82 -3.18 4.24 -2.50
CA GLN A 82 -4.25 4.96 -1.79
C GLN A 82 -3.77 6.01 -0.78
N GLY A 83 -2.47 6.08 -0.46
CA GLY A 83 -1.96 6.98 0.58
C GLY A 83 -2.30 8.45 0.34
N GLY A 84 -2.13 8.93 -0.90
CA GLY A 84 -2.47 10.30 -1.28
C GLY A 84 -3.97 10.63 -1.16
N SER A 85 -4.84 9.74 -1.65
CA SER A 85 -6.29 9.90 -1.52
C SER A 85 -6.73 9.96 -0.06
N LEU A 86 -6.17 9.11 0.80
CA LEU A 86 -6.47 9.11 2.22
C LEU A 86 -5.98 10.38 2.92
N ALA A 87 -4.82 10.92 2.53
CA ALA A 87 -4.35 12.21 3.06
C ALA A 87 -5.29 13.37 2.69
N ILE A 88 -5.89 13.34 1.50
CA ILE A 88 -6.90 14.32 1.07
C ILE A 88 -8.20 14.15 1.88
N GLU A 89 -8.67 12.91 2.07
CA GLU A 89 -9.82 12.60 2.92
C GLU A 89 -9.59 13.08 4.37
N ASP A 90 -8.39 12.91 4.91
CA ASP A 90 -8.04 13.43 6.24
C ASP A 90 -8.17 14.95 6.32
N CYS A 91 -7.65 15.66 5.31
CA CYS A 91 -7.76 17.12 5.24
C CYS A 91 -9.23 17.55 5.25
N TYR A 92 -10.09 16.87 4.48
CA TYR A 92 -11.51 17.14 4.45
C TYR A 92 -12.16 16.97 5.83
N TRP A 93 -11.90 15.86 6.52
CA TRP A 93 -12.48 15.61 7.84
C TRP A 93 -11.96 16.59 8.90
N LEU A 94 -10.66 16.87 8.92
CA LEU A 94 -10.07 17.80 9.88
C LEU A 94 -10.61 19.21 9.69
N VAL A 95 -10.67 19.72 8.45
CA VAL A 95 -11.21 21.05 8.14
C VAL A 95 -12.68 21.13 8.53
N THR A 96 -13.46 20.08 8.28
CA THR A 96 -14.88 20.03 8.65
C THR A 96 -15.07 20.14 10.16
N GLU A 97 -14.33 19.37 10.96
CA GLU A 97 -14.44 19.42 12.42
C GLU A 97 -13.94 20.74 13.00
N LEU A 98 -12.88 21.32 12.44
CA LEU A 98 -12.40 22.65 12.83
C LEU A 98 -13.43 23.74 12.51
N ARG A 99 -14.02 23.74 11.31
CA ARG A 99 -15.07 24.69 10.93
C ARG A 99 -16.26 24.61 11.89
N ASN A 100 -16.75 23.40 12.16
CA ASN A 100 -17.85 23.18 13.10
C ASN A 100 -17.54 23.71 14.52
N GLN A 101 -16.27 23.67 14.94
CA GLN A 101 -15.87 24.23 16.22
C GLN A 101 -15.86 25.76 16.18
N VAL A 102 -15.35 26.37 15.11
CA VAL A 102 -15.29 27.83 14.94
C VAL A 102 -16.67 28.46 14.84
N GLU A 103 -17.63 27.79 14.20
CA GLU A 103 -19.02 28.23 14.13
C GLU A 103 -19.70 28.26 15.51
N LYS A 104 -19.29 27.38 16.43
CA LYS A 104 -19.81 27.33 17.80
C LYS A 104 -19.13 28.35 18.71
N ASN A 105 -17.81 28.42 18.63
CA ASN A 105 -16.97 29.29 19.45
C ASN A 105 -15.85 29.88 18.59
N PRO A 106 -15.71 31.23 18.50
CA PRO A 106 -14.62 31.86 17.76
C PRO A 106 -13.24 31.32 18.19
N LEU A 107 -12.29 31.26 17.24
CA LEU A 107 -10.94 30.69 17.44
C LEU A 107 -10.19 31.25 18.65
N SER A 108 -10.43 32.51 19.01
CA SER A 108 -9.81 33.19 20.16
C SER A 108 -10.21 32.61 21.51
N LEU A 109 -11.28 31.80 21.57
CA LEU A 109 -11.81 31.19 22.79
C LEU A 109 -11.65 29.66 22.80
N VAL A 110 -11.01 29.07 21.78
CA VAL A 110 -10.90 27.61 21.67
C VAL A 110 -9.88 27.08 22.69
N SER A 111 -10.39 26.31 23.65
CA SER A 111 -9.59 25.66 24.69
C SER A 111 -8.81 24.45 24.13
N LEU A 112 -7.86 23.92 24.91
CA LEU A 112 -7.19 22.67 24.56
C LEU A 112 -8.15 21.46 24.60
N GLU A 113 -9.18 21.52 25.45
CA GLU A 113 -10.20 20.47 25.55
C GLU A 113 -11.04 20.42 24.27
N ASP A 114 -11.42 21.59 23.75
CA ASP A 114 -12.13 21.71 22.48
C ASP A 114 -11.33 21.11 21.32
N LEU A 115 -10.04 21.44 21.22
CA LEU A 115 -9.16 20.88 20.18
C LEU A 115 -9.00 19.39 20.32
N THR A 116 -8.84 18.89 21.55
CA THR A 116 -8.77 17.46 21.82
C THR A 116 -10.03 16.76 21.32
N MET A 117 -11.21 17.33 21.58
CA MET A 117 -12.47 16.78 21.11
C MET A 117 -12.62 16.83 19.58
N VAL A 118 -12.19 17.92 18.92
CA VAL A 118 -12.11 18.03 17.46
C VAL A 118 -11.22 16.94 16.87
N PHE A 119 -10.01 16.78 17.41
CA PHE A 119 -9.05 15.77 16.98
C PHE A 119 -9.60 14.35 17.14
N ARG A 120 -10.29 14.06 18.25
CA ARG A 120 -10.94 12.76 18.45
C ARG A 120 -12.05 12.47 17.45
N ARG A 121 -12.84 13.48 17.07
CA ARG A 121 -13.90 13.32 16.04
C ARG A 121 -13.30 13.08 14.67
N PHE A 122 -12.27 13.83 14.30
CA PHE A 122 -11.49 13.62 13.09
C PHE A 122 -10.90 12.19 13.06
N GLU A 123 -10.16 11.80 14.10
CA GLU A 123 -9.57 10.46 14.23
C GLU A 123 -10.63 9.38 14.05
N LYS A 124 -11.79 9.51 14.71
CA LYS A 124 -12.88 8.53 14.60
C LYS A 124 -13.40 8.38 13.17
N LYS A 125 -13.48 9.46 12.40
CA LYS A 125 -13.99 9.45 11.02
C LYS A 125 -12.97 8.87 10.04
N SER A 126 -11.70 9.25 10.16
CA SER A 126 -10.63 8.77 9.27
C SER A 126 -10.17 7.34 9.60
N ARG A 127 -10.12 6.96 10.87
CA ARG A 127 -9.44 5.74 11.33
C ARG A 127 -10.03 4.46 10.76
N PHE A 128 -11.34 4.38 10.57
CA PHE A 128 -11.97 3.18 10.01
C PHE A 128 -11.45 2.90 8.60
N ARG A 129 -11.61 3.88 7.70
CA ARG A 129 -11.18 3.81 6.30
C ARG A 129 -9.66 3.57 6.19
N VAL A 130 -8.87 4.33 6.95
CA VAL A 130 -7.41 4.21 6.97
C VAL A 130 -6.97 2.82 7.44
N SER A 131 -7.54 2.31 8.54
CA SER A 131 -7.19 0.99 9.08
C SER A 131 -7.52 -0.14 8.11
N THR A 132 -8.64 -0.04 7.39
CA THR A 132 -9.01 -1.03 6.37
C THR A 132 -8.01 -1.01 5.21
N MET A 133 -7.70 0.17 4.66
CA MET A 133 -6.75 0.27 3.55
C MET A 133 -5.35 -0.18 3.95
N HIS A 134 -4.89 0.22 5.13
CA HIS A 134 -3.61 -0.20 5.67
C HIS A 134 -3.50 -1.74 5.72
N SER A 135 -4.54 -2.40 6.22
CA SER A 135 -4.60 -3.87 6.29
C SER A 135 -4.61 -4.51 4.91
N ILE A 136 -5.40 -3.97 3.97
CA ILE A 136 -5.46 -4.50 2.61
C ILE A 136 -4.13 -4.28 1.88
N CYS A 137 -3.46 -3.14 2.06
CA CYS A 137 -2.13 -2.89 1.50
C CYS A 137 -1.10 -3.93 2.00
N ARG A 138 -1.08 -4.24 3.30
CA ARG A 138 -0.22 -5.30 3.86
C ARG A 138 -0.54 -6.67 3.26
N ILE A 139 -1.81 -7.05 3.19
CA ILE A 139 -2.25 -8.32 2.60
C ILE A 139 -1.86 -8.39 1.12
N THR A 140 -2.12 -7.32 0.37
CA THR A 140 -1.83 -7.23 -1.07
C THR A 140 -0.32 -7.34 -1.31
N SER A 141 0.49 -6.59 -0.55
CA SER A 141 1.96 -6.67 -0.65
C SER A 141 2.48 -8.08 -0.32
N ALA A 142 1.91 -8.74 0.68
CA ALA A 142 2.26 -10.12 1.01
C ALA A 142 1.90 -11.07 -0.15
N LEU A 143 0.68 -10.99 -0.68
CA LEU A 143 0.23 -11.80 -1.80
C LEU A 143 1.07 -11.57 -3.06
N THR A 144 1.42 -10.31 -3.36
CA THR A 144 2.31 -9.96 -4.47
C THR A 144 3.72 -10.54 -4.28
N SER A 145 4.22 -10.60 -3.04
CA SER A 145 5.53 -11.21 -2.74
C SER A 145 5.52 -12.73 -2.91
N PHE A 146 4.38 -13.38 -2.68
CA PHE A 146 4.18 -14.82 -2.93
C PHE A 146 3.78 -15.14 -4.37
N TYR A 147 3.64 -14.12 -5.21
CA TYR A 147 3.28 -14.31 -6.61
C TYR A 147 4.47 -14.92 -7.36
N SER A 148 4.49 -16.25 -7.41
CA SER A 148 5.36 -17.00 -8.30
C SER A 148 4.72 -17.05 -9.69
N THR A 149 5.48 -16.71 -10.73
CA THR A 149 5.12 -16.98 -12.14
C THR A 149 4.94 -18.48 -12.42
N HIS A 150 5.35 -19.33 -11.49
CA HIS A 150 5.20 -20.78 -11.53
C HIS A 150 4.25 -21.23 -10.42
N LEU A 151 2.98 -21.43 -10.77
CA LEU A 151 2.08 -22.25 -9.97
C LEU A 151 2.36 -23.73 -10.31
N ASN A 152 3.15 -24.43 -9.50
CA ASN A 152 3.25 -25.90 -9.59
C ASN A 152 1.98 -26.52 -8.98
N ILE A 153 0.84 -26.32 -9.64
CA ILE A 153 -0.39 -27.05 -9.34
C ILE A 153 -0.33 -28.33 -10.17
N SER A 154 -0.01 -29.45 -9.53
CA SER A 154 -0.21 -30.77 -10.13
C SER A 154 -1.66 -31.17 -9.82
N PRO A 155 -2.60 -31.13 -10.78
CA PRO A 155 -4.01 -31.28 -10.44
C PRO A 155 -4.34 -32.71 -10.00
N LEU A 156 -3.57 -33.71 -10.47
CA LEU A 156 -3.79 -35.14 -10.20
C LEU A 156 -2.48 -35.93 -10.39
N PRO A 157 -2.24 -37.02 -9.64
CA PRO A 157 -0.99 -37.80 -9.64
C PRO A 157 -0.68 -38.57 -10.95
N PHE A 158 -1.48 -38.39 -12.00
CA PHE A 158 -1.30 -39.06 -13.31
C PHE A 158 -1.04 -38.09 -14.48
N PHE A 159 -1.05 -36.77 -14.26
CA PHE A 159 -0.69 -35.80 -15.30
C PHE A 159 0.82 -35.58 -15.31
N ASN A 160 1.49 -36.26 -16.23
CA ASN A 160 2.94 -36.19 -16.41
C ASN A 160 3.34 -34.91 -17.16
N HIS A 161 4.28 -34.16 -16.58
CA HIS A 161 4.99 -32.97 -17.07
C HIS A 161 4.38 -32.19 -18.24
N SER A 162 3.61 -31.16 -17.90
CA SER A 162 3.62 -29.91 -18.67
C SER A 162 3.72 -28.76 -17.67
N ALA A 163 4.89 -28.11 -17.61
CA ALA A 163 5.08 -26.88 -16.88
C ALA A 163 4.23 -25.79 -17.53
N ILE A 164 2.97 -25.68 -17.13
CA ILE A 164 2.13 -24.54 -17.52
C ILE A 164 2.74 -23.33 -16.81
N LYS A 165 3.63 -22.62 -17.50
CA LYS A 165 4.02 -21.25 -17.15
C LYS A 165 2.76 -20.41 -17.31
N VAL A 166 1.99 -20.27 -16.24
CA VAL A 166 0.82 -19.39 -16.23
C VAL A 166 1.37 -17.96 -16.33
N LYS A 167 1.35 -17.40 -17.54
CA LYS A 167 1.92 -16.07 -17.82
C LYS A 167 1.16 -14.93 -17.12
N HIS A 168 -0.05 -15.17 -16.58
CA HIS A 168 -0.81 -14.14 -15.87
C HIS A 168 -1.96 -14.69 -14.96
N PRO A 169 -1.68 -15.16 -13.73
CA PRO A 169 -2.72 -15.68 -12.82
C PRO A 169 -3.57 -14.62 -12.10
N SER A 170 -3.34 -13.32 -12.29
CA SER A 170 -4.03 -12.28 -11.50
C SER A 170 -5.52 -12.11 -11.82
N PHE A 171 -6.07 -12.75 -12.87
CA PHE A 171 -7.52 -12.65 -13.16
C PHE A 171 -8.38 -13.66 -12.39
N ILE A 172 -7.85 -14.85 -12.05
CA ILE A 172 -8.66 -15.96 -11.51
C ILE A 172 -8.63 -15.98 -9.97
N LEU A 173 -7.46 -15.81 -9.36
CA LEU A 173 -7.34 -15.85 -7.90
C LEU A 173 -7.82 -14.56 -7.23
N SER A 174 -7.51 -13.40 -7.81
CA SER A 174 -7.90 -12.10 -7.23
C SER A 174 -9.42 -11.93 -7.26
N SER A 175 -10.09 -12.29 -8.37
CA SER A 175 -11.55 -12.23 -8.54
C SER A 175 -12.28 -13.05 -7.48
N THR A 176 -11.79 -14.25 -7.19
CA THR A 176 -12.44 -15.16 -6.23
C THR A 176 -12.18 -14.73 -4.79
N LEU A 177 -10.96 -14.26 -4.48
CA LEU A 177 -10.60 -13.75 -3.16
C LEU A 177 -11.31 -12.41 -2.85
N LEU A 178 -11.38 -11.48 -3.81
CA LEU A 178 -12.10 -10.20 -3.68
C LEU A 178 -13.59 -10.41 -3.45
N LYS A 179 -14.22 -11.38 -4.13
CA LYS A 179 -15.62 -11.75 -3.93
C LYS A 179 -15.89 -12.27 -2.50
N PHE A 180 -14.92 -12.95 -1.90
CA PHE A 180 -15.09 -13.57 -0.59
C PHE A 180 -14.73 -12.63 0.57
N VAL A 181 -13.66 -11.84 0.42
CA VAL A 181 -13.11 -11.01 1.49
C VAL A 181 -13.80 -9.63 1.56
N LEU A 182 -14.30 -9.09 0.44
CA LEU A 182 -14.74 -7.68 0.36
C LEU A 182 -16.02 -7.46 -0.47
N PRO A 183 -17.16 -8.11 -0.15
CA PRO A 183 -18.39 -7.95 -0.93
C PRO A 183 -18.95 -6.52 -0.93
N LYS A 184 -18.66 -5.71 0.11
CA LYS A 184 -19.15 -4.31 0.23
C LYS A 184 -18.32 -3.28 -0.56
N LEU A 185 -17.06 -3.56 -0.88
CA LEU A 185 -16.15 -2.59 -1.54
C LEU A 185 -16.42 -2.45 -3.04
N LYS A 186 -17.24 -3.34 -3.62
CA LYS A 186 -17.67 -3.26 -5.03
C LYS A 186 -18.44 -1.96 -5.34
N ASN A 187 -19.11 -1.37 -4.34
CA ASN A 187 -19.89 -0.16 -4.51
C ASN A 187 -19.08 1.14 -4.29
N GLU A 188 -17.92 1.07 -3.64
CA GLU A 188 -17.08 2.26 -3.36
C GLU A 188 -15.92 2.44 -4.35
N LEU A 189 -15.54 1.40 -5.11
CA LEU A 189 -14.44 1.44 -6.09
C LEU A 189 -14.88 1.88 -7.51
N ILE A 190 -16.17 2.16 -7.73
CA ILE A 190 -16.74 2.54 -9.04
C ILE A 190 -17.54 3.87 -8.93
N ALA A 191 -17.34 4.65 -7.86
CA ALA A 191 -17.89 5.99 -7.72
C ALA A 191 -16.81 7.06 -7.91
#